data_AF-A0AAU6Q0Y3-F1
#
_entry.id   AF-A0AAU6Q0Y3-F1
#
_cell.length_a   1.000
_cell.length_b   1.000
_cell.length_c   1.000
_cell.angle_alpha   90.00
_cell.angle_beta   90.00
_cell.angle_gamma   90.00
#
_symmetry.space_group_name_H-M   'P 1'
#
loop_
_entity.id
_entity.type
_entity.pdbx_description
1 polymer ?
#
loop_
_entity_poly.entity_id
_entity_poly.type
_entity_poly.pdbx_seq_one_letter_code
_entity_poly.pdbx_strand_id
1 'polypeptide(L)'
;MTTESSRLQAHQEVTRRLHEELAQEARTYLTLLERQSRGEDVEGELYASTAHLGSHATLLADHLETESELTDAQESSGTAHDDRRAS
;
A
#
# COMPACT_ATOMS: atom_id res chain seq x y z
N MET A 1 1.17 26.07 -2.57
CA MET A 1 1.03 24.84 -3.38
C MET A 1 2.16 23.81 -3.16
N THR A 2 2.96 23.85 -2.09
CA THR A 2 4.13 22.93 -1.95
C THR A 2 3.95 21.84 -0.89
N THR A 3 3.11 22.03 0.13
CA THR A 3 2.99 21.09 1.27
C THR A 3 2.09 19.89 0.98
N GLU A 4 0.92 20.09 0.38
CA GLU A 4 -0.04 19.01 0.07
C GLU A 4 0.49 18.07 -1.02
N SER A 5 1.05 18.63 -2.09
CA SER A 5 1.64 17.82 -3.17
C SER A 5 2.85 17.00 -2.68
N SER A 6 3.63 17.53 -1.72
CA SER A 6 4.73 16.77 -1.09
C SER A 6 4.20 15.66 -0.18
N ARG A 7 3.06 15.89 0.50
CA ARG A 7 2.40 14.88 1.34
C ARG A 7 1.85 13.73 0.49
N LEU A 8 1.20 14.02 -0.65
CA LEU A 8 0.73 12.99 -1.57
C LEU A 8 1.91 12.16 -2.13
N GLN A 9 2.98 12.81 -2.59
CA GLN A 9 4.16 12.09 -3.09
C GLN A 9 4.81 11.18 -2.04
N ALA A 10 4.94 11.67 -0.80
CA ALA A 10 5.47 10.85 0.29
C ALA A 10 4.56 9.65 0.57
N HIS A 11 3.24 9.84 0.49
CA HIS A 11 2.27 8.78 0.72
C HIS A 11 2.31 7.71 -0.39
N GLN A 12 2.33 8.13 -1.65
CA GLN A 12 2.48 7.24 -2.81
C GLN A 12 3.75 6.40 -2.76
N GLU A 13 4.87 6.98 -2.30
CA GLU A 13 6.12 6.25 -2.12
C GLU A 13 6.01 5.18 -1.02
N VAL A 14 5.27 5.44 0.06
CA VAL A 14 4.99 4.44 1.10
C VAL A 14 4.05 3.35 0.55
N THR A 15 2.97 3.72 -0.13
CA THR A 15 2.05 2.77 -0.79
C THR A 15 2.80 1.83 -1.73
N ARG A 16 3.71 2.37 -2.56
CA ARG A 16 4.55 1.59 -3.47
C ARG A 16 5.44 0.59 -2.73
N ARG A 17 6.09 1.00 -1.64
CA ARG A 17 6.94 0.11 -0.83
C ARG A 17 6.12 -1.01 -0.19
N LEU A 18 4.94 -0.69 0.36
CA LEU A 18 4.04 -1.70 0.93
C LEU A 18 3.59 -2.73 -0.11
N HIS A 19 3.32 -2.30 -1.35
CA HIS A 19 3.06 -3.22 -2.46
C HIS A 19 4.25 -4.15 -2.75
N GLU A 20 5.48 -3.63 -2.76
CA GLU A 20 6.70 -4.40 -2.99
C GLU A 20 6.95 -5.42 -1.88
N GLU A 21 6.76 -5.02 -0.62
CA GLU A 21 6.86 -5.86 0.57
C GLU A 21 5.81 -6.99 0.54
N LEU A 22 4.55 -6.66 0.24
CA LEU A 22 3.48 -7.65 0.11
C LEU A 22 3.76 -8.65 -1.01
N ALA A 23 4.25 -8.18 -2.17
CA ALA A 23 4.63 -9.04 -3.27
C ALA A 23 5.81 -9.96 -2.91
N GLN A 24 6.75 -9.47 -2.12
CA GLN A 24 7.88 -10.26 -1.64
C GLN A 24 7.44 -11.34 -0.64
N GLU A 25 6.57 -11.00 0.31
CA GLU A 25 6.02 -11.95 1.26
C GLU A 25 5.18 -13.03 0.53
N ALA A 26 4.42 -12.66 -0.50
CA ALA A 26 3.67 -13.61 -1.31
C ALA A 26 4.58 -14.60 -2.05
N ARG A 27 5.73 -14.14 -2.56
CA ARG A 27 6.75 -15.03 -3.16
C ARG A 27 7.35 -15.99 -2.14
N THR A 28 7.61 -15.52 -0.92
CA THR A 28 8.08 -16.36 0.19
C THR A 28 7.04 -17.43 0.53
N TYR A 29 5.77 -17.06 0.67
CA TYR A 29 4.67 -17.99 0.94
C TYR A 29 4.56 -19.08 -0.14
N LEU A 30 4.63 -18.71 -1.42
CA LEU A 30 4.62 -19.68 -2.52
C LEU A 30 5.81 -20.66 -2.44
N THR A 31 6.99 -20.16 -2.09
CA THR A 31 8.18 -21.00 -1.89
C THR A 31 7.98 -21.98 -0.72
N LEU A 32 7.33 -21.56 0.36
CA LEU A 32 7.00 -22.42 1.49
C LEU A 32 6.00 -23.50 1.10
N LEU A 33 4.96 -23.16 0.31
CA LEU A 33 4.01 -24.16 -0.21
C LEU A 33 4.70 -25.20 -1.10
N GLU A 34 5.66 -24.77 -1.94
CA GLU A 34 6.45 -25.70 -2.73
C GLU A 34 7.28 -26.65 -1.86
N ARG A 35 7.92 -26.15 -0.79
CA ARG A 35 8.67 -26.96 0.18
C ARG A 35 7.76 -27.96 0.89
N GLN A 36 6.60 -27.50 1.36
CA GLN A 36 5.58 -28.35 1.97
C GLN A 36 5.13 -29.47 1.03
N SER A 37 4.91 -29.16 -0.26
CA SER A 37 4.52 -30.15 -1.27
C SER A 37 5.56 -31.24 -1.52
N ARG A 38 6.83 -30.96 -1.21
CA ARG A 38 7.95 -31.92 -1.24
C ARG A 38 8.09 -32.72 0.06
N GLY A 39 7.24 -32.46 1.05
CA GLY A 39 7.21 -33.14 2.34
C GLY A 39 8.06 -32.50 3.43
N GLU A 40 8.54 -31.27 3.24
CA GLU A 40 9.21 -30.53 4.32
C GLU A 40 8.20 -30.04 5.37
N ASP A 41 8.57 -30.14 6.65
CA ASP A 41 7.78 -29.56 7.75
C ASP A 41 8.06 -28.05 7.85
N VAL A 42 7.13 -27.26 7.31
CA VAL A 42 7.18 -25.80 7.25
C VAL A 42 5.89 -25.15 7.76
N GLU A 43 5.08 -25.88 8.52
CA GLU A 43 3.73 -25.43 8.93
C GLU A 43 3.78 -24.14 9.76
N GLY A 44 4.76 -24.03 10.66
CA GLY A 44 4.98 -22.80 11.44
C GLY A 44 5.42 -21.61 10.59
N GLU A 45 6.26 -21.84 9.57
CA GLU A 45 6.69 -20.80 8.62
C GLU A 45 5.50 -20.32 7.78
N LEU A 46 4.65 -21.24 7.32
CA LEU A 46 3.42 -20.92 6.57
C LEU A 46 2.43 -20.12 7.40
N TYR A 47 2.25 -20.47 8.68
CA TYR A 47 1.39 -19.72 9.59
C TYR A 47 1.91 -18.28 9.78
N ALA A 48 3.22 -18.12 10.05
CA ALA A 48 3.83 -16.81 10.21
C ALA A 48 3.71 -15.96 8.93
N SER A 49 4.00 -16.54 7.78
CA SER A 49 3.90 -15.85 6.48
C SER A 49 2.45 -15.45 6.17
N THR A 50 1.46 -16.29 6.50
CA THR A 50 0.03 -15.94 6.36
C THR A 50 -0.35 -14.74 7.23
N ALA A 51 0.11 -14.69 8.48
CA ALA A 51 -0.14 -13.57 9.38
C ALA A 51 0.53 -12.26 8.88
N HIS A 52 1.75 -12.37 8.35
CA HIS A 52 2.45 -11.22 7.75
C HIS A 52 1.74 -10.71 6.50
N LEU A 53 1.30 -11.59 5.60
CA LEU A 53 0.51 -11.22 4.44
C LEU A 53 -0.75 -10.46 4.83
N GLY A 54 -1.49 -10.95 5.83
CA GLY A 54 -2.70 -10.27 6.33
C GLY A 54 -2.40 -8.88 6.91
N SER A 55 -1.28 -8.76 7.64
CA SER A 55 -0.87 -7.49 8.26
C SER A 55 -0.49 -6.45 7.20
N HIS A 56 0.34 -6.82 6.22
CA HIS A 56 0.71 -5.93 5.12
C HIS A 56 -0.49 -5.56 4.24
N ALA A 57 -1.40 -6.50 3.97
CA ALA A 57 -2.60 -6.22 3.18
C ALA A 57 -3.53 -5.22 3.89
N THR A 58 -3.68 -5.34 5.21
CA THR A 58 -4.46 -4.37 6.02
C THR A 58 -3.82 -2.99 5.98
N LEU A 59 -2.51 -2.91 6.25
CA LEU A 59 -1.79 -1.63 6.24
C LEU A 59 -1.85 -0.95 4.86
N LEU A 60 -1.72 -1.73 3.78
CA LEU A 60 -1.86 -1.23 2.43
C LEU A 60 -3.27 -0.70 2.14
N ALA A 61 -4.31 -1.38 2.62
CA ALA A 61 -5.69 -0.91 2.45
C ALA A 61 -5.90 0.45 3.14
N ASP A 62 -5.41 0.61 4.37
CA ASP A 62 -5.47 1.88 5.12
C ASP A 62 -4.72 3.02 4.39
N HIS A 63 -3.57 2.69 3.79
CA HIS A 63 -2.81 3.64 2.99
C HIS A 63 -3.56 4.06 1.71
N LEU A 64 -4.17 3.12 1.00
CA LEU A 64 -4.93 3.42 -0.22
C LEU A 64 -6.15 4.31 0.06
N GLU A 65 -6.85 4.08 1.17
CA GLU A 65 -7.95 4.95 1.61
C GLU A 65 -7.46 6.40 1.85
N THR A 66 -6.36 6.54 2.60
CA THR A 66 -5.74 7.84 2.85
C THR A 66 -5.26 8.51 1.54
N GLU A 67 -4.73 7.74 0.59
CA GLU A 67 -4.27 8.28 -0.71
C GLU A 67 -5.43 8.86 -1.53
N SER A 68 -6.60 8.20 -1.50
CA SER A 68 -7.82 8.71 -2.13
C SER A 68 -8.23 10.05 -1.54
N GLU A 69 -8.28 10.15 -0.20
CA GLU A 69 -8.64 11.40 0.49
C GLU A 69 -7.69 12.56 0.15
N LEU A 70 -6.39 12.29 0.03
CA LEU A 70 -5.39 13.28 -0.35
C LEU A 70 -5.57 13.77 -1.80
N THR A 71 -5.90 12.85 -2.69
CA THR A 71 -6.11 13.14 -4.11
C THR A 71 -7.34 14.03 -4.29
N ASP A 72 -8.46 13.68 -3.65
CA ASP A 72 -9.70 14.47 -3.68
C ASP A 72 -9.49 15.90 -3.13
N ALA A 73 -8.71 16.02 -2.04
CA ALA A 73 -8.38 17.32 -1.45
C ALA A 73 -7.55 18.22 -2.39
N GLN A 74 -6.65 17.63 -3.20
CA GLN A 74 -5.88 18.38 -4.20
C GLN A 74 -6.75 18.87 -5.35
N GLU A 75 -7.71 18.07 -5.82
CA GLU A 75 -8.63 18.47 -6.90
C GLU A 75 -9.57 19.62 -6.45
N SER A 76 -10.08 19.54 -5.22
CA SER A 76 -10.92 20.59 -4.61
C SER A 76 -10.17 21.92 -4.44
N SER A 77 -8.88 21.86 -4.08
CA SER A 77 -8.04 23.06 -3.94
C SER A 77 -7.63 23.69 -5.27
N GLY A 78 -7.60 22.90 -6.36
CA GLY A 78 -7.37 23.38 -7.71
C GLY A 78 -8.57 24.12 -8.30
N THR A 79 -9.79 23.60 -8.09
CA THR A 79 -11.04 24.17 -8.63
C THR A 79 -11.44 25.48 -7.95
N ALA A 80 -11.22 25.63 -6.64
CA ALA A 80 -11.54 26.86 -5.91
C ALA A 80 -10.67 28.08 -6.31
N HIS A 81 -9.52 27.86 -6.96
CA HIS A 81 -8.63 28.94 -7.39
C HIS A 81 -9.00 29.54 -8.76
N ASP A 82 -9.70 28.78 -9.62
CA ASP A 82 -10.11 29.25 -10.95
C ASP A 82 -11.35 30.16 -10.91
N ASP A 83 -12.28 29.94 -9.97
CA ASP A 83 -13.48 30.79 -9.86
C ASP A 83 -13.19 32.22 -9.38
N ARG A 84 -12.06 32.47 -8.70
CA ARG A 84 -11.67 33.82 -8.27
C ARG A 84 -11.01 34.68 -9.36
N ARG A 85 -10.65 34.09 -10.50
CA ARG A 85 -9.93 34.80 -11.57
C ARG A 85 -10.84 35.30 -12.70
N ALA A 86 -12.13 34.97 -12.65
CA ALA A 86 -13.11 35.29 -13.69
C ALA A 86 -14.16 36.36 -13.27
N SER A 87 -13.96 37.08 -12.15
CA SER A 87 -14.85 38.17 -11.70
C SER A 87 -14.15 39.53 -11.71
#